data_AF-A0A9Q4BS62-F1
#
_entry.id   AF-A0A9Q4BS62-F1
#
_cell.length_a   1.000
_cell.length_b   1.000
_cell.length_c   1.000
_cell.angle_alpha   90.00
_cell.angle_beta   90.00
_cell.angle_gamma   90.00
#
_symmetry.space_group_name_H-M   'P 1'
#
loop_
_entity.id
_entity.type
_entity.pdbx_description
1 polymer ?
#
loop_
_entity_poly.entity_id
_entity_poly.type
_entity_poly.pdbx_seq_one_letter_code
_entity_poly.pdbx_strand_id
1 'polypeptide(L)'
;MRRVYSIFLFLFIFSTVLRAGVNAAPDEIDNFFKTLLSDNGNLSKFVLDSELEKSKRLGVNYENTPLKFLISYDIDKSIKEKINSGQMKYNITKEDLGGGFTKASFSIKGMSYKREFFFKDNKYVSPELYYTKGWKNFKTKYFNFFISDSSLFNNYSAGKLDAYVDAACDLLNITKDDKDLLEKNKIIYILCKDENEIEKLTGFNTRGMYILAFDEIITTFNTHFHELSHLLINFRLKRLPLYTLPFLQEGFAAATGGRGGLARNVILDAGYYLEKSGYIPYNSILTKKEFTSEDASMTYPVAGLYNYFLIKELGIEAYIKLYRSLSGSEGFVDNIGLDSIRFPSQVRFKEFLNAYKYLGGISFEEKGSPGRVIYEDAEGKIYESGKFYLVRLKGSMVLSPQEKPENYKSRKFQEIFPKAGYKGEKYLITSNAKEVSVYNLYTNNLIASYSAGFSFSQKDVTFKDGYYQFYINKEVFDEDLQLMEASGF
;
A
#
# COMPACT_ATOMS: atom_id res chain seq x y z
N MET A 1 54.85 -61.72 -39.15
CA MET A 1 54.39 -62.30 -37.88
C MET A 1 53.07 -61.61 -37.53
N ARG A 2 51.98 -62.40 -37.50
CA ARG A 2 50.58 -62.08 -37.10
C ARG A 2 49.88 -60.87 -37.77
N ARG A 3 48.99 -61.10 -38.74
CA ARG A 3 47.54 -61.46 -38.62
C ARG A 3 46.70 -60.20 -38.35
N VAL A 4 45.54 -59.89 -38.95
CA VAL A 4 44.59 -60.58 -39.83
C VAL A 4 43.41 -59.60 -40.03
N TYR A 5 42.96 -59.43 -41.29
CA TYR A 5 41.56 -59.28 -41.75
C TYR A 5 40.78 -57.97 -41.45
N SER A 6 39.84 -57.48 -42.26
CA SER A 6 39.32 -57.75 -43.60
C SER A 6 38.09 -56.83 -43.80
N ILE A 7 37.81 -56.35 -45.04
CA ILE A 7 36.48 -56.38 -45.74
C ILE A 7 35.35 -55.52 -45.10
N PHE A 8 34.54 -54.66 -45.73
CA PHE A 8 34.01 -54.43 -47.10
C PHE A 8 33.35 -53.02 -47.11
N LEU A 9 33.44 -52.23 -48.19
CA LEU A 9 32.50 -52.13 -49.34
C LEU A 9 31.26 -51.23 -49.12
N PHE A 10 31.31 -50.09 -49.81
CA PHE A 10 30.24 -49.34 -50.50
C PHE A 10 28.76 -49.74 -50.27
N LEU A 11 27.95 -48.76 -49.84
CA LEU A 11 26.64 -48.51 -50.45
C LEU A 11 26.15 -47.08 -50.17
N PHE A 12 26.12 -46.31 -51.26
CA PHE A 12 25.43 -45.04 -51.39
C PHE A 12 23.92 -45.31 -51.31
N ILE A 13 23.28 -44.95 -50.20
CA ILE A 13 21.83 -44.87 -50.09
C ILE A 13 21.46 -43.48 -49.58
N PHE A 14 20.67 -42.80 -50.40
CA PHE A 14 19.87 -41.63 -50.09
C PHE A 14 19.38 -41.63 -48.63
N SER A 15 19.97 -40.80 -47.78
CA SER A 15 19.28 -40.26 -46.61
C SER A 15 18.86 -38.84 -46.95
N THR A 16 17.76 -38.71 -47.69
CA THR A 16 16.85 -37.59 -47.51
C THR A 16 16.50 -37.57 -46.03
N VAL A 17 17.23 -36.78 -45.24
CA VAL A 17 16.78 -36.35 -43.93
C VAL A 17 15.53 -35.53 -44.23
N LEU A 18 14.39 -36.22 -44.14
CA LEU A 18 13.11 -35.63 -43.85
C LEU A 18 13.34 -34.69 -42.67
N ARG A 19 13.56 -33.40 -42.96
CA ARG A 19 13.13 -32.34 -42.06
C ARG A 19 11.64 -32.56 -41.96
N ALA A 20 11.23 -33.37 -40.98
CA ALA A 20 9.91 -33.24 -40.42
C ALA A 20 9.83 -31.76 -40.05
N GLY A 21 9.11 -31.00 -40.88
CA GLY A 21 8.47 -29.79 -40.42
C GLY A 21 7.56 -30.26 -39.30
N VAL A 22 8.11 -30.32 -38.09
CA VAL A 22 7.32 -30.18 -36.88
C VAL A 22 6.61 -28.88 -37.14
N ASN A 23 5.35 -28.97 -37.56
CA ASN A 23 4.43 -27.86 -37.50
C ASN A 23 4.47 -27.46 -36.02
N ALA A 24 5.35 -26.52 -35.69
CA ALA A 24 5.50 -26.01 -34.34
C ALA A 24 4.10 -25.59 -33.95
N ALA A 25 3.54 -26.27 -32.95
CA ALA A 25 2.24 -25.92 -32.43
C ALA A 25 2.25 -24.40 -32.23
N PRO A 26 1.23 -23.68 -32.72
CA PRO A 26 1.26 -22.23 -32.74
C PRO A 26 1.52 -21.72 -31.33
N ASP A 27 2.58 -20.93 -31.19
CA ASP A 27 3.12 -20.46 -29.91
C ASP A 27 1.99 -19.81 -29.08
N GLU A 28 1.62 -20.46 -27.96
CA GLU A 28 0.48 -20.02 -27.13
C GLU A 28 0.64 -18.58 -26.65
N ILE A 29 1.88 -18.10 -26.47
CA ILE A 29 2.18 -16.72 -26.09
C ILE A 29 1.80 -15.77 -27.23
N ASP A 30 2.12 -16.11 -28.49
CA ASP A 30 1.72 -15.27 -29.64
C ASP A 30 0.20 -15.25 -29.82
N ASN A 31 -0.46 -16.38 -29.58
CA ASN A 31 -1.92 -16.45 -29.60
C ASN A 31 -2.56 -15.66 -28.46
N PHE A 32 -1.94 -15.60 -27.28
CA PHE A 32 -2.35 -14.72 -26.19
C PHE A 32 -2.33 -13.26 -26.66
N PHE A 33 -1.22 -12.77 -27.23
CA PHE A 33 -1.13 -11.38 -27.68
C PHE A 33 -2.10 -11.05 -28.82
N LYS A 34 -2.29 -11.95 -29.80
CA LYS A 34 -3.31 -11.79 -30.85
C LYS A 34 -4.71 -11.66 -30.25
N THR A 35 -5.02 -12.47 -29.25
CA THR A 35 -6.31 -12.42 -28.55
C THR A 35 -6.44 -11.13 -27.73
N LEU A 36 -5.37 -10.71 -27.04
CA LEU A 36 -5.32 -9.50 -26.22
C LEU A 36 -5.54 -8.22 -27.04
N LEU A 37 -5.00 -8.18 -28.26
CA LEU A 37 -5.12 -7.02 -29.14
C LEU A 37 -6.49 -6.94 -29.84
N SER A 38 -7.14 -8.09 -30.09
CA SER A 38 -8.40 -8.13 -30.83
C SER A 38 -9.64 -7.88 -29.98
N ASP A 39 -9.53 -7.87 -28.65
CA ASP A 39 -10.62 -7.71 -27.66
C ASP A 39 -11.85 -8.64 -27.87
N ASN A 40 -11.75 -9.64 -28.75
CA ASN A 40 -12.88 -10.46 -29.22
C ASN A 40 -12.77 -11.94 -28.80
N GLY A 41 -11.78 -12.33 -28.01
CA GLY A 41 -11.57 -13.72 -27.62
C GLY A 41 -11.48 -13.93 -26.11
N ASN A 42 -11.79 -15.15 -25.67
CA ASN A 42 -11.67 -15.56 -24.28
C ASN A 42 -10.19 -15.71 -23.89
N LEU A 43 -9.64 -14.68 -23.23
CA LEU A 43 -8.26 -14.68 -22.75
C LEU A 43 -8.01 -15.69 -21.62
N SER A 44 -9.04 -16.10 -20.89
CA SER A 44 -8.90 -17.00 -19.73
C SER A 44 -8.23 -18.34 -20.07
N LYS A 45 -8.40 -18.84 -21.31
CA LYS A 45 -7.77 -20.11 -21.75
C LYS A 45 -6.23 -20.05 -21.83
N PHE A 46 -5.67 -18.85 -21.84
CA PHE A 46 -4.23 -18.62 -21.85
C PHE A 46 -3.69 -18.33 -20.46
N VAL A 47 -4.53 -18.24 -19.43
CA VAL A 47 -4.10 -17.94 -18.06
C VAL A 47 -3.98 -19.25 -17.29
N LEU A 48 -3.02 -19.31 -16.37
CA LEU A 48 -2.90 -20.45 -15.47
C LEU A 48 -4.14 -20.52 -14.55
N ASP A 49 -4.75 -21.70 -14.39
CA ASP A 49 -6.01 -21.84 -13.64
C ASP A 49 -5.92 -21.31 -12.20
N SER A 50 -4.79 -21.54 -11.53
CA SER A 50 -4.54 -21.03 -10.18
C SER A 50 -4.54 -19.50 -10.10
N GLU A 51 -4.15 -18.80 -11.17
CA GLU A 51 -4.16 -17.33 -11.24
C GLU A 51 -5.58 -16.81 -11.47
N LEU A 52 -6.40 -17.53 -12.25
CA LEU A 52 -7.82 -17.23 -12.39
C LEU A 52 -8.54 -17.41 -11.05
N GLU A 53 -8.28 -18.50 -10.34
CA GLU A 53 -8.80 -18.74 -8.99
C GLU A 53 -8.34 -17.64 -8.01
N LYS A 54 -7.04 -17.32 -8.00
CA LYS A 54 -6.46 -16.22 -7.21
C LYS A 54 -7.23 -14.92 -7.45
N SER A 55 -7.44 -14.52 -8.71
CA SER A 55 -8.13 -13.26 -9.05
C SER A 55 -9.59 -13.19 -8.57
N LYS A 56 -10.25 -14.34 -8.38
CA LYS A 56 -11.68 -14.42 -8.03
C LYS A 56 -11.92 -14.70 -6.54
N ARG A 57 -10.89 -15.06 -5.77
CA ARG A 57 -11.01 -15.64 -4.42
C ARG A 57 -11.79 -14.79 -3.41
N LEU A 58 -11.73 -13.45 -3.52
CA LEU A 58 -12.43 -12.54 -2.61
C LEU A 58 -13.81 -12.08 -3.14
N GLY A 59 -14.19 -12.50 -4.35
CA GLY A 59 -15.47 -12.16 -4.96
C GLY A 59 -15.59 -10.70 -5.44
N VAL A 60 -14.49 -9.93 -5.45
CA VAL A 60 -14.47 -8.55 -5.96
C VAL A 60 -14.45 -8.57 -7.48
N ASN A 61 -15.37 -7.85 -8.12
CA ASN A 61 -15.56 -7.77 -9.57
C ASN A 61 -15.76 -6.33 -10.01
N TYR A 62 -15.23 -5.99 -11.18
CA TYR A 62 -15.31 -4.63 -11.73
C TYR A 62 -16.29 -4.56 -12.89
N GLU A 63 -17.23 -3.62 -12.82
CA GLU A 63 -18.24 -3.42 -13.86
C GLU A 63 -17.58 -3.03 -15.18
N ASN A 64 -18.02 -3.66 -16.27
CA ASN A 64 -17.45 -3.47 -17.61
C ASN A 64 -15.96 -3.84 -17.73
N THR A 65 -15.42 -4.61 -16.79
CA THR A 65 -14.05 -5.16 -16.84
C THR A 65 -14.12 -6.69 -16.76
N PRO A 66 -14.37 -7.39 -17.87
CA PRO A 66 -14.59 -8.84 -17.87
C PRO A 66 -13.35 -9.64 -17.45
N LEU A 67 -12.15 -9.05 -17.55
CA LEU A 67 -10.88 -9.70 -17.28
C LEU A 67 -10.15 -8.98 -16.15
N LYS A 68 -10.61 -9.21 -14.91
CA LYS A 68 -10.02 -8.61 -13.71
C LYS A 68 -8.50 -8.80 -13.63
N PHE A 69 -7.99 -9.99 -13.96
CA PHE A 69 -6.58 -10.36 -13.88
C PHE A 69 -5.64 -9.56 -14.82
N LEU A 70 -6.18 -8.69 -15.68
CA LEU A 70 -5.41 -7.78 -16.55
C LEU A 70 -5.52 -6.31 -16.14
N ILE A 71 -6.27 -5.99 -15.06
CA ILE A 71 -6.29 -4.61 -14.56
C ILE A 71 -4.85 -4.17 -14.25
N SER A 72 -4.47 -3.00 -14.76
CA SER A 72 -3.11 -2.41 -14.72
C SER A 72 -2.04 -3.10 -15.58
N TYR A 73 -2.27 -4.30 -16.09
CA TYR A 73 -1.31 -5.04 -16.92
C TYR A 73 -1.71 -5.12 -18.41
N ASP A 74 -2.92 -4.66 -18.76
CA ASP A 74 -3.38 -4.63 -20.15
C ASP A 74 -2.60 -3.62 -21.02
N ILE A 75 -2.71 -3.80 -22.33
CA ILE A 75 -2.24 -2.83 -23.32
C ILE A 75 -3.27 -1.70 -23.40
N ASP A 76 -2.80 -0.46 -23.35
CA ASP A 76 -3.64 0.73 -23.38
C ASP A 76 -4.61 0.69 -24.57
N LYS A 77 -5.89 1.01 -24.34
CA LYS A 77 -6.95 0.91 -25.35
C LYS A 77 -6.61 1.69 -26.63
N SER A 78 -6.06 2.90 -26.49
CA SER A 78 -5.66 3.74 -27.61
C SER A 78 -4.53 3.12 -28.46
N ILE A 79 -3.69 2.27 -27.87
CA ILE A 79 -2.64 1.52 -28.58
C ILE A 79 -3.25 0.33 -29.30
N LYS A 80 -4.16 -0.41 -28.66
CA LYS A 80 -4.90 -1.51 -29.31
C LYS A 80 -5.63 -1.02 -30.56
N GLU A 81 -6.37 0.09 -30.46
CA GLU A 81 -7.10 0.71 -31.59
C GLU A 81 -6.17 1.10 -32.76
N LYS A 82 -5.00 1.68 -32.47
CA LYS A 82 -4.01 2.06 -33.50
C LYS A 82 -3.34 0.85 -34.15
N ILE A 83 -3.13 -0.24 -33.41
CA ILE A 83 -2.62 -1.49 -33.97
C ILE A 83 -3.68 -2.13 -34.88
N ASN A 84 -4.93 -2.22 -34.42
CA ASN A 84 -6.02 -2.84 -35.17
C ASN A 84 -6.37 -2.08 -36.45
N SER A 85 -6.18 -0.74 -36.47
CA SER A 85 -6.32 0.08 -37.67
C SER A 85 -5.08 0.08 -38.58
N GLY A 86 -4.02 -0.66 -38.22
CA GLY A 86 -2.78 -0.74 -38.99
C GLY A 86 -1.87 0.49 -38.89
N GLN A 87 -2.21 1.46 -38.05
CA GLN A 87 -1.44 2.69 -37.83
C GLN A 87 -0.15 2.45 -37.01
N MET A 88 -0.11 1.37 -36.22
CA MET A 88 1.03 1.00 -35.40
C MET A 88 1.44 -0.45 -35.62
N LYS A 89 2.74 -0.72 -35.52
CA LYS A 89 3.32 -2.06 -35.49
C LYS A 89 3.91 -2.33 -34.11
N TYR A 90 3.66 -3.52 -33.59
CA TYR A 90 4.22 -3.97 -32.34
C TYR A 90 5.27 -5.07 -32.57
N ASN A 91 6.10 -5.30 -31.56
CA ASN A 91 7.05 -6.39 -31.51
C ASN A 91 6.90 -7.13 -30.18
N ILE A 92 7.12 -8.45 -30.20
CA ILE A 92 7.17 -9.30 -29.00
C ILE A 92 8.54 -9.95 -28.96
N THR A 93 9.30 -9.70 -27.90
CA THR A 93 10.54 -10.44 -27.61
C THR A 93 10.30 -11.38 -26.45
N LYS A 94 10.81 -12.61 -26.54
CA LYS A 94 10.67 -13.64 -25.50
C LYS A 94 12.02 -13.95 -24.89
N GLU A 95 12.07 -14.02 -23.58
CA GLU A 95 13.24 -14.35 -22.78
C GLU A 95 12.90 -15.54 -21.89
N ASP A 96 13.67 -16.63 -22.00
CA ASP A 96 13.57 -17.79 -21.10
C ASP A 96 14.20 -17.42 -19.75
N LEU A 97 13.40 -17.53 -18.69
CA LEU A 97 13.78 -17.22 -17.32
C LEU A 97 14.12 -18.49 -16.51
N GLY A 98 14.08 -19.66 -17.14
CA GLY A 98 14.30 -20.96 -16.51
C GLY A 98 13.11 -21.45 -15.69
N GLY A 99 13.11 -22.75 -15.38
CA GLY A 99 12.04 -23.39 -14.61
C GLY A 99 10.67 -23.31 -15.29
N GLY A 100 10.65 -23.26 -16.64
CA GLY A 100 9.44 -23.11 -17.46
C GLY A 100 8.82 -21.72 -17.46
N PHE A 101 9.53 -20.69 -16.97
CA PHE A 101 9.07 -19.31 -17.03
C PHE A 101 9.59 -18.60 -18.29
N THR A 102 8.73 -17.80 -18.91
CA THR A 102 9.07 -16.95 -20.05
C THR A 102 8.61 -15.52 -19.76
N LYS A 103 9.48 -14.53 -19.99
CA LYS A 103 9.08 -13.12 -20.03
C LYS A 103 8.89 -12.70 -21.48
N ALA A 104 7.71 -12.21 -21.81
CA ALA A 104 7.43 -11.60 -23.10
C ALA A 104 7.37 -10.08 -22.94
N SER A 105 8.19 -9.35 -23.70
CA SER A 105 8.14 -7.89 -23.75
C SER A 105 7.40 -7.45 -25.01
N PHE A 106 6.27 -6.80 -24.82
CA PHE A 106 5.51 -6.12 -25.86
C PHE A 106 6.04 -4.69 -26.02
N SER A 107 6.35 -4.26 -27.24
CA SER A 107 6.81 -2.90 -27.50
C SER A 107 6.25 -2.34 -28.81
N ILE A 108 6.13 -1.01 -28.88
CA ILE A 108 5.73 -0.29 -30.09
C ILE A 108 6.97 0.32 -30.74
N LYS A 109 7.21 0.01 -32.02
CA LYS A 109 8.38 0.52 -32.74
C LYS A 109 8.31 2.04 -32.86
N GLY A 110 9.37 2.73 -32.45
CA GLY A 110 9.47 4.20 -32.54
C GLY A 110 8.80 4.95 -31.39
N MET A 111 8.32 4.26 -30.35
CA MET A 111 7.77 4.86 -29.13
C MET A 111 8.45 4.30 -27.89
N SER A 112 8.54 5.10 -26.84
CA SER A 112 8.93 4.63 -25.50
C SER A 112 7.76 3.91 -24.80
N TYR A 113 7.13 2.95 -25.49
CA TYR A 113 6.07 2.11 -24.95
C TYR A 113 6.55 0.66 -24.87
N LYS A 114 6.61 0.13 -23.65
CA LYS A 114 6.97 -1.25 -23.36
C LYS A 114 6.09 -1.78 -22.23
N ARG A 115 5.61 -3.01 -22.37
CA ARG A 115 4.92 -3.77 -21.32
C ARG A 115 5.53 -5.16 -21.21
N GLU A 116 5.63 -5.68 -20.00
CA GLU A 116 6.17 -7.00 -19.73
C GLU A 116 5.06 -7.93 -19.25
N PHE A 117 5.06 -9.16 -19.77
CA PHE A 117 4.11 -10.21 -19.45
C PHE A 117 4.88 -11.47 -19.06
N PHE A 118 4.41 -12.19 -18.06
CA PHE A 118 5.06 -13.39 -17.56
C PHE A 118 4.21 -14.61 -17.88
N PHE A 119 4.89 -15.70 -18.23
CA PHE A 119 4.26 -16.97 -18.57
C PHE A 119 4.94 -18.10 -17.81
N LYS A 120 4.18 -19.08 -17.37
CA LYS A 120 4.64 -20.36 -16.83
C LYS A 120 4.07 -21.47 -17.68
N ASP A 121 4.95 -22.25 -18.30
CA ASP A 121 4.58 -23.35 -19.22
C ASP A 121 3.61 -22.86 -20.31
N ASN A 122 3.92 -21.67 -20.86
CA ASN A 122 3.16 -20.91 -21.85
C ASN A 122 1.78 -20.37 -21.41
N LYS A 123 1.41 -20.49 -20.12
CA LYS A 123 0.23 -19.84 -19.55
C LYS A 123 0.60 -18.53 -18.87
N TYR A 124 -0.17 -17.48 -19.11
CA TYR A 124 -0.03 -16.18 -18.46
C TYR A 124 -0.13 -16.34 -16.94
N VAL A 125 0.79 -15.68 -16.25
CA VAL A 125 0.86 -15.60 -14.79
C VAL A 125 1.20 -14.19 -14.37
N SER A 126 0.83 -13.83 -13.15
CA SER A 126 1.23 -12.56 -12.57
C SER A 126 2.76 -12.44 -12.38
N PRO A 127 3.31 -11.22 -12.43
CA PRO A 127 4.71 -10.97 -12.10
C PRO A 127 5.08 -11.48 -10.70
N GLU A 128 4.18 -11.31 -9.72
CA GLU A 128 4.40 -11.78 -8.35
C GLU A 128 4.63 -13.29 -8.24
N LEU A 129 3.95 -14.12 -9.05
CA LEU A 129 4.21 -15.56 -9.06
C LEU A 129 5.67 -15.88 -9.44
N TYR A 130 6.26 -15.08 -10.33
CA TYR A 130 7.65 -15.27 -10.74
C TYR A 130 8.64 -14.70 -9.71
N TYR A 131 8.47 -13.44 -9.30
CA TYR A 131 9.49 -12.75 -8.49
C TYR A 131 9.51 -13.18 -7.03
N THR A 132 8.40 -13.68 -6.49
CA THR A 132 8.32 -14.13 -5.09
C THR A 132 8.76 -15.58 -4.88
N LYS A 133 9.25 -16.25 -5.93
CA LYS A 133 9.81 -17.60 -5.82
C LYS A 133 10.96 -17.62 -4.81
N GLY A 134 10.81 -18.42 -3.77
CA GLY A 134 11.81 -18.56 -2.71
C GLY A 134 11.75 -17.47 -1.63
N TRP A 135 10.81 -16.53 -1.71
CA TRP A 135 10.59 -15.58 -0.61
C TRP A 135 10.02 -16.30 0.61
N LYS A 136 10.29 -15.75 1.79
CA LYS A 136 9.80 -16.32 3.05
C LYS A 136 8.28 -16.18 3.09
N ASN A 137 7.58 -17.28 3.35
CA ASN A 137 6.15 -17.29 3.56
C ASN A 137 5.82 -17.25 5.05
N PHE A 138 4.82 -16.46 5.42
CA PHE A 138 4.29 -16.39 6.78
C PHE A 138 2.77 -16.19 6.73
N LYS A 139 2.01 -16.82 7.63
CA LYS A 139 0.56 -16.73 7.64
C LYS A 139 0.05 -16.25 8.98
N THR A 140 -0.98 -15.42 8.97
CA THR A 140 -1.74 -15.02 10.15
C THR A 140 -3.23 -15.25 9.93
N LYS A 141 -4.09 -14.64 10.77
CA LYS A 141 -5.54 -14.79 10.67
C LYS A 141 -6.04 -14.38 9.28
N TYR A 142 -5.70 -13.17 8.84
CA TYR A 142 -6.19 -12.63 7.57
C TYR A 142 -5.17 -12.62 6.44
N PHE A 143 -3.89 -12.93 6.68
CA PHE A 143 -2.85 -12.69 5.68
C PHE A 143 -2.03 -13.92 5.30
N ASN A 144 -1.64 -13.97 4.02
CA ASN A 144 -0.53 -14.75 3.52
C ASN A 144 0.57 -13.78 3.05
N PHE A 145 1.65 -13.73 3.81
CA PHE A 145 2.79 -12.85 3.57
C PHE A 145 3.84 -13.51 2.70
N PHE A 146 4.33 -12.77 1.71
CA PHE A 146 5.55 -13.07 0.96
C PHE A 146 6.59 -12.01 1.31
N ILE A 147 7.71 -12.42 1.91
CA ILE A 147 8.68 -11.52 2.52
C ILE A 147 10.03 -11.69 1.81
N SER A 148 10.52 -10.64 1.14
CA SER A 148 11.80 -10.71 0.42
C SER A 148 13.00 -10.65 1.35
N ASP A 149 12.92 -9.86 2.42
CA ASP A 149 13.95 -9.77 3.47
C ASP A 149 13.30 -9.95 4.84
N SER A 150 13.59 -11.10 5.47
CA SER A 150 13.04 -11.43 6.78
C SER A 150 13.49 -10.49 7.91
N SER A 151 14.61 -9.79 7.75
CA SER A 151 15.06 -8.80 8.74
C SER A 151 14.19 -7.54 8.76
N LEU A 152 13.36 -7.33 7.74
CA LEU A 152 12.42 -6.21 7.67
C LEU A 152 11.02 -6.60 8.13
N PHE A 153 10.81 -7.82 8.61
CA PHE A 153 9.51 -8.32 9.08
C PHE A 153 9.52 -8.63 10.57
N ASN A 154 8.41 -8.36 11.26
CA ASN A 154 8.20 -8.74 12.65
C ASN A 154 6.74 -9.14 12.89
N ASN A 155 6.50 -10.04 13.86
CA ASN A 155 5.17 -10.56 14.17
C ASN A 155 4.23 -9.48 14.71
N TYR A 156 4.77 -8.46 15.37
CA TYR A 156 4.00 -7.36 15.91
C TYR A 156 3.27 -6.58 14.80
N SER A 157 3.96 -6.25 13.70
CA SER A 157 3.34 -5.61 12.54
C SER A 157 2.24 -6.47 11.90
N ALA A 158 2.48 -7.78 11.79
CA ALA A 158 1.49 -8.71 11.25
C ALA A 158 0.22 -8.76 12.13
N GLY A 159 0.38 -8.77 13.46
CA GLY A 159 -0.73 -8.67 14.40
C GLY A 159 -1.48 -7.34 14.32
N LYS A 160 -0.77 -6.21 14.09
CA LYS A 160 -1.42 -4.91 13.86
C LYS A 160 -2.23 -4.87 12.57
N LEU A 161 -1.76 -5.54 11.51
CA LEU A 161 -2.54 -5.71 10.27
C LEU A 161 -3.82 -6.51 10.52
N ASP A 162 -3.74 -7.63 11.25
CA ASP A 162 -4.95 -8.42 11.60
C ASP A 162 -5.95 -7.60 12.42
N ALA A 163 -5.47 -6.90 13.45
CA ALA A 163 -6.33 -6.03 14.27
C ALA A 163 -6.97 -4.90 13.46
N TYR A 164 -6.25 -4.36 12.48
CA TYR A 164 -6.80 -3.37 11.56
C TYR A 164 -7.91 -3.96 10.68
N VAL A 165 -7.73 -5.18 10.13
CA VAL A 165 -8.79 -5.86 9.37
C VAL A 165 -10.04 -6.03 10.22
N ASP A 166 -9.90 -6.48 11.47
CA ASP A 166 -11.04 -6.62 12.39
C ASP A 166 -11.78 -5.27 12.57
N ALA A 167 -11.05 -4.21 12.92
CA ALA A 167 -11.62 -2.87 13.14
C ALA A 167 -12.25 -2.27 11.87
N ALA A 168 -11.62 -2.46 10.71
CA ALA A 168 -12.12 -1.97 9.43
C ALA A 168 -13.35 -2.77 8.98
N CYS A 169 -13.40 -4.07 9.26
CA CYS A 169 -14.59 -4.88 9.01
C CYS A 169 -15.77 -4.44 9.88
N ASP A 170 -15.52 -4.10 11.14
CA ASP A 170 -16.55 -3.53 12.02
C ASP A 170 -17.03 -2.16 11.52
N LEU A 171 -16.10 -1.27 11.14
CA LEU A 171 -16.43 0.02 10.55
C LEU A 171 -17.29 -0.12 9.29
N LEU A 172 -16.92 -1.03 8.39
CA LEU A 172 -17.56 -1.24 7.09
C LEU A 172 -18.83 -2.11 7.17
N ASN A 173 -19.23 -2.56 8.36
CA ASN A 173 -20.29 -3.55 8.54
C ASN A 173 -20.10 -4.79 7.64
N ILE A 174 -18.86 -5.28 7.52
CA ILE A 174 -18.57 -6.53 6.79
C ILE A 174 -19.18 -7.69 7.58
N THR A 175 -19.97 -8.50 6.90
CA THR A 175 -20.70 -9.62 7.50
C THR A 175 -19.76 -10.69 8.04
N LYS A 176 -20.24 -11.51 8.97
CA LYS A 176 -19.45 -12.64 9.49
C LYS A 176 -19.02 -13.59 8.36
N ASP A 177 -19.92 -13.94 7.47
CA ASP A 177 -19.62 -14.83 6.33
C ASP A 177 -18.52 -14.24 5.43
N ASP A 178 -18.53 -12.93 5.21
CA ASP A 178 -17.46 -12.24 4.47
C ASP A 178 -16.14 -12.18 5.26
N LYS A 179 -16.17 -12.02 6.59
CA LYS A 179 -14.97 -12.13 7.42
C LYS A 179 -14.39 -13.55 7.36
N ASP A 180 -15.23 -14.58 7.47
CA ASP A 180 -14.84 -15.99 7.33
C ASP A 180 -14.23 -16.26 5.94
N LEU A 181 -14.76 -15.63 4.89
CA LEU A 181 -14.18 -15.66 3.54
C LEU A 181 -12.78 -15.04 3.50
N LEU A 182 -12.54 -13.91 4.17
CA LEU A 182 -11.22 -13.29 4.29
C LEU A 182 -10.25 -14.18 5.08
N GLU A 183 -10.67 -14.79 6.19
CA GLU A 183 -9.81 -15.69 6.98
C GLU A 183 -9.39 -16.92 6.18
N LYS A 184 -10.34 -17.49 5.42
CA LYS A 184 -10.13 -18.67 4.58
C LYS A 184 -9.20 -18.37 3.40
N ASN A 185 -9.49 -17.33 2.62
CA ASN A 185 -8.77 -17.05 1.38
C ASN A 185 -7.51 -16.22 1.58
N LYS A 186 -7.47 -15.45 2.68
CA LYS A 186 -6.40 -14.54 3.08
C LYS A 186 -6.12 -13.43 2.05
N ILE A 187 -5.76 -12.27 2.58
CA ILE A 187 -5.18 -11.17 1.84
C ILE A 187 -3.73 -11.53 1.55
N ILE A 188 -3.33 -11.39 0.29
CA ILE A 188 -1.94 -11.60 -0.11
C ILE A 188 -1.19 -10.30 0.16
N TYR A 189 -0.09 -10.39 0.92
CA TYR A 189 0.70 -9.25 1.33
C TYR A 189 2.17 -9.47 0.97
N ILE A 190 2.65 -8.74 -0.02
CA ILE A 190 3.99 -8.88 -0.57
C ILE A 190 4.85 -7.75 0.00
N LEU A 191 5.72 -8.09 0.95
CA LEU A 191 6.63 -7.16 1.62
C LEU A 191 7.98 -7.14 0.88
N CYS A 192 8.17 -6.08 0.11
CA CYS A 192 9.38 -5.80 -0.65
C CYS A 192 10.43 -5.09 0.21
N LYS A 193 11.71 -5.32 -0.07
CA LYS A 193 12.82 -4.68 0.66
C LYS A 193 13.09 -3.25 0.20
N ASP A 194 12.66 -2.89 -1.01
CA ASP A 194 12.87 -1.58 -1.61
C ASP A 194 11.87 -1.33 -2.74
N GLU A 195 11.87 -0.08 -3.23
CA GLU A 195 11.04 0.40 -4.34
C GLU A 195 11.38 -0.29 -5.68
N ASN A 196 12.62 -0.77 -5.85
CA ASN A 196 13.03 -1.50 -7.06
C ASN A 196 12.32 -2.86 -7.16
N GLU A 197 12.12 -3.56 -6.04
CA GLU A 197 11.33 -4.79 -6.01
C GLU A 197 9.85 -4.52 -6.30
N ILE A 198 9.28 -3.41 -5.80
CA ILE A 198 7.91 -3.00 -6.14
C ILE A 198 7.79 -2.70 -7.63
N GLU A 199 8.73 -1.97 -8.20
CA GLU A 199 8.70 -1.63 -9.63
C GLU A 199 8.77 -2.89 -10.51
N LYS A 200 9.55 -3.90 -10.12
CA LYS A 200 9.59 -5.19 -10.83
C LYS A 200 8.25 -5.93 -10.79
N LEU A 201 7.55 -5.87 -9.66
CA LEU A 201 6.27 -6.55 -9.46
C LEU A 201 5.11 -5.83 -10.13
N THR A 202 5.08 -4.50 -10.02
CA THR A 202 3.92 -3.67 -10.39
C THR A 202 4.10 -2.91 -11.69
N GLY A 203 5.35 -2.65 -12.11
CA GLY A 203 5.70 -1.73 -13.19
C GLY A 203 5.69 -0.25 -12.79
N PHE A 204 5.48 0.07 -11.50
CA PHE A 204 5.38 1.45 -11.01
C PHE A 204 6.42 1.71 -9.91
N ASN A 205 7.09 2.87 -10.00
CA ASN A 205 7.95 3.37 -8.94
C ASN A 205 7.09 4.00 -7.83
N THR A 206 6.73 3.18 -6.84
CA THR A 206 5.94 3.56 -5.66
C THR A 206 6.44 2.79 -4.43
N ARG A 207 5.96 3.17 -3.24
CA ARG A 207 6.25 2.51 -1.95
C ARG A 207 5.19 1.49 -1.55
N GLY A 208 4.05 1.50 -2.24
CA GLY A 208 3.09 0.42 -2.19
C GLY A 208 1.91 0.65 -3.11
N MET A 209 1.15 -0.42 -3.34
CA MET A 209 0.01 -0.44 -4.24
C MET A 209 -0.93 -1.59 -3.88
N TYR A 210 -2.23 -1.31 -3.91
CA TYR A 210 -3.27 -2.32 -3.99
C TYR A 210 -3.50 -2.78 -5.43
N ILE A 211 -3.17 -4.04 -5.72
CA ILE A 211 -3.28 -4.66 -7.04
C ILE A 211 -4.68 -5.22 -7.23
N LEU A 212 -5.53 -4.45 -7.91
CA LEU A 212 -6.94 -4.79 -8.16
C LEU A 212 -7.11 -6.12 -8.90
N ALA A 213 -6.15 -6.48 -9.75
CA ALA A 213 -6.20 -7.71 -10.55
C ALA A 213 -6.26 -8.99 -9.70
N PHE A 214 -5.61 -8.96 -8.54
CA PHE A 214 -5.45 -10.12 -7.66
C PHE A 214 -5.80 -9.82 -6.21
N ASP A 215 -6.48 -8.72 -5.91
CA ASP A 215 -6.83 -8.30 -4.55
C ASP A 215 -5.67 -8.42 -3.55
N GLU A 216 -4.50 -7.88 -3.88
CA GLU A 216 -3.29 -8.05 -3.08
C GLU A 216 -2.57 -6.73 -2.82
N ILE A 217 -1.77 -6.69 -1.76
CA ILE A 217 -1.01 -5.51 -1.36
C ILE A 217 0.46 -5.78 -1.61
N ILE A 218 1.11 -4.94 -2.41
CA ILE A 218 2.55 -4.98 -2.65
C ILE A 218 3.16 -3.72 -2.06
N THR A 219 4.15 -3.83 -1.16
CA THR A 219 4.61 -2.66 -0.40
C THR A 219 5.97 -2.82 0.29
N THR A 220 6.61 -1.68 0.60
CA THR A 220 7.78 -1.60 1.48
C THR A 220 7.42 -1.39 2.96
N PHE A 221 6.15 -1.11 3.28
CA PHE A 221 5.71 -0.83 4.64
C PHE A 221 5.35 -2.10 5.39
N ASN A 222 5.82 -2.23 6.63
CA ASN A 222 5.44 -3.33 7.52
C ASN A 222 3.93 -3.36 7.80
N THR A 223 3.31 -2.19 7.84
CA THR A 223 1.86 -2.03 8.07
C THR A 223 1.31 -0.96 7.12
N HIS A 224 0.86 -1.38 5.94
CA HIS A 224 0.30 -0.49 4.92
C HIS A 224 -1.23 -0.40 5.02
N PHE A 225 -1.71 0.23 6.09
CA PHE A 225 -3.16 0.36 6.35
C PHE A 225 -3.92 1.12 5.26
N HIS A 226 -3.26 2.06 4.58
CA HIS A 226 -3.84 2.83 3.48
C HIS A 226 -4.31 1.92 2.32
N GLU A 227 -3.42 1.09 1.77
CA GLU A 227 -3.79 0.15 0.69
C GLU A 227 -4.77 -0.92 1.17
N LEU A 228 -4.69 -1.29 2.45
CA LEU A 228 -5.64 -2.22 3.05
C LEU A 228 -7.05 -1.61 3.13
N SER A 229 -7.18 -0.30 3.34
CA SER A 229 -8.48 0.39 3.23
C SER A 229 -9.06 0.30 1.82
N HIS A 230 -8.25 0.54 0.79
CA HIS A 230 -8.68 0.40 -0.61
C HIS A 230 -9.20 -1.01 -0.92
N LEU A 231 -8.50 -2.04 -0.44
CA LEU A 231 -8.94 -3.43 -0.56
C LEU A 231 -10.27 -3.66 0.16
N LEU A 232 -10.37 -3.27 1.44
CA LEU A 232 -11.51 -3.61 2.28
C LEU A 232 -12.81 -2.90 1.85
N ILE A 233 -12.75 -1.66 1.36
CA ILE A 233 -13.94 -1.00 0.81
C ILE A 233 -14.40 -1.64 -0.50
N ASN A 234 -13.47 -2.06 -1.36
CA ASN A 234 -13.79 -2.80 -2.58
C ASN A 234 -14.37 -4.19 -2.26
N PHE A 235 -13.83 -4.85 -1.24
CA PHE A 235 -14.35 -6.10 -0.70
C PHE A 235 -15.76 -5.95 -0.13
N ARG A 236 -16.05 -4.85 0.58
CA ARG A 236 -17.39 -4.53 1.08
C ARG A 236 -18.40 -4.26 -0.05
N LEU A 237 -17.96 -3.68 -1.16
CA LEU A 237 -18.80 -3.39 -2.32
C LEU A 237 -19.04 -4.62 -3.21
N LYS A 238 -18.08 -5.55 -3.29
CA LYS A 238 -18.03 -6.77 -4.12
C LYS A 238 -18.10 -6.55 -5.62
N ARG A 239 -19.00 -5.70 -6.09
CA ARG A 239 -19.19 -5.34 -7.50
C ARG A 239 -19.20 -3.83 -7.61
N LEU A 240 -18.25 -3.23 -8.30
CA LEU A 240 -18.11 -1.78 -8.39
C LEU A 240 -17.54 -1.35 -9.73
N PRO A 241 -17.72 -0.09 -10.16
CA PRO A 241 -16.97 0.44 -11.29
C PRO A 241 -15.47 0.47 -11.03
N LEU A 242 -14.66 0.49 -12.09
CA LEU A 242 -13.20 0.43 -11.99
C LEU A 242 -12.59 1.67 -11.31
N TYR A 243 -13.20 2.84 -11.52
CA TYR A 243 -12.68 4.10 -11.00
C TYR A 243 -13.62 4.70 -9.97
N THR A 244 -13.05 5.27 -8.93
CA THR A 244 -13.75 6.12 -7.95
C THR A 244 -13.14 7.52 -7.99
N LEU A 245 -13.94 8.54 -7.72
CA LEU A 245 -13.47 9.91 -7.56
C LEU A 245 -12.32 9.96 -6.53
N PRO A 246 -11.12 10.47 -6.87
CA PRO A 246 -9.95 10.43 -5.98
C PRO A 246 -10.19 11.03 -4.60
N PHE A 247 -11.02 12.09 -4.53
CA PHE A 247 -11.42 12.71 -3.27
C PHE A 247 -12.07 11.73 -2.29
N LEU A 248 -12.86 10.76 -2.76
CA LEU A 248 -13.44 9.71 -1.91
C LEU A 248 -12.52 8.51 -1.78
N GLN A 249 -11.88 8.07 -2.86
CA GLN A 249 -11.01 6.91 -2.86
C GLN A 249 -9.83 7.11 -1.89
N GLU A 250 -9.02 8.12 -2.15
CA GLU A 250 -7.84 8.44 -1.33
C GLU A 250 -8.22 9.03 0.01
N GLY A 251 -9.33 9.79 0.04
CA GLY A 251 -9.88 10.33 1.28
C GLY A 251 -10.33 9.23 2.24
N PHE A 252 -11.00 8.18 1.79
CA PHE A 252 -11.37 7.04 2.63
C PHE A 252 -10.12 6.36 3.22
N ALA A 253 -9.14 6.06 2.37
CA ALA A 253 -7.92 5.38 2.78
C ALA A 253 -7.09 6.23 3.74
N ALA A 254 -6.98 7.54 3.51
CA ALA A 254 -6.37 8.49 4.43
C ALA A 254 -7.12 8.58 5.77
N ALA A 255 -8.45 8.65 5.72
CA ALA A 255 -9.31 8.78 6.90
C ALA A 255 -9.27 7.57 7.83
N THR A 256 -8.97 6.38 7.30
CA THR A 256 -9.02 5.11 8.03
C THR A 256 -7.64 4.54 8.30
N GLY A 257 -6.74 4.58 7.31
CA GLY A 257 -5.42 3.96 7.34
C GLY A 257 -4.24 4.94 7.38
N GLY A 258 -4.45 6.25 7.27
CA GLY A 258 -3.36 7.22 7.17
C GLY A 258 -2.69 7.18 5.79
N ARG A 259 -1.40 7.54 5.69
CA ARG A 259 -0.68 7.60 4.41
C ARG A 259 0.83 7.68 4.56
N GLY A 260 1.58 6.95 3.73
CA GLY A 260 3.03 7.19 3.54
C GLY A 260 3.88 6.99 4.81
N GLY A 261 3.46 6.08 5.69
CA GLY A 261 4.09 5.90 7.01
C GLY A 261 3.61 6.89 8.07
N LEU A 262 2.63 7.75 7.76
CA LEU A 262 1.95 8.60 8.74
C LEU A 262 0.66 7.92 9.18
N ALA A 263 0.47 7.79 10.49
CA ALA A 263 -0.76 7.24 11.04
C ALA A 263 -1.96 8.15 10.75
N ARG A 264 -3.16 7.56 10.79
CA ARG A 264 -4.43 8.24 10.53
C ARG A 264 -4.57 9.57 11.29
N ASN A 265 -4.31 9.58 12.59
CA ASN A 265 -4.44 10.77 13.44
C ASN A 265 -3.53 11.91 12.98
N VAL A 266 -2.29 11.61 12.59
CA VAL A 266 -1.35 12.60 12.04
C VAL A 266 -1.88 13.21 10.74
N ILE A 267 -2.41 12.37 9.84
CA ILE A 267 -3.00 12.82 8.57
C ILE A 267 -4.23 13.70 8.80
N LEU A 268 -5.12 13.31 9.72
CA LEU A 268 -6.33 14.06 10.03
C LEU A 268 -6.02 15.42 10.66
N ASP A 269 -5.03 15.50 11.55
CA ASP A 269 -4.60 16.76 12.16
C ASP A 269 -3.96 17.71 11.13
N ALA A 270 -3.16 17.18 10.21
CA ALA A 270 -2.63 17.95 9.09
C ALA A 270 -3.78 18.48 8.19
N GLY A 271 -4.77 17.65 7.88
CA GLY A 271 -5.95 18.05 7.13
C GLY A 271 -6.74 19.15 7.83
N TYR A 272 -6.88 19.06 9.15
CA TYR A 272 -7.55 20.07 9.97
C TYR A 272 -6.84 21.42 9.89
N TYR A 273 -5.52 21.41 10.00
CA TYR A 273 -4.73 22.62 9.84
C TYR A 273 -4.91 23.24 8.44
N LEU A 274 -4.75 22.45 7.38
CA LEU A 274 -4.84 22.92 5.99
C LEU A 274 -6.22 23.51 5.65
N GLU A 275 -7.28 22.85 6.10
CA GLU A 275 -8.66 23.33 5.92
C GLU A 275 -8.90 24.63 6.69
N LYS A 276 -8.62 24.66 8.00
CA LYS A 276 -8.99 25.78 8.87
C LYS A 276 -8.09 27.00 8.69
N SER A 277 -6.89 26.84 8.14
CA SER A 277 -6.03 27.94 7.68
C SER A 277 -6.44 28.50 6.32
N GLY A 278 -7.25 27.76 5.56
CA GLY A 278 -7.64 28.13 4.19
C GLY A 278 -6.56 27.89 3.14
N TYR A 279 -5.49 27.14 3.46
CA TYR A 279 -4.47 26.77 2.47
C TYR A 279 -5.08 25.93 1.35
N ILE A 280 -5.77 24.84 1.72
CA ILE A 280 -6.51 23.99 0.78
C ILE A 280 -7.88 23.70 1.39
N PRO A 281 -8.91 24.44 0.97
CA PRO A 281 -10.30 24.13 1.30
C PRO A 281 -10.75 22.81 0.65
N TYR A 282 -11.54 21.99 1.34
CA TYR A 282 -12.01 20.70 0.81
C TYR A 282 -12.79 20.86 -0.51
N ASN A 283 -13.51 21.98 -0.66
CA ASN A 283 -14.32 22.26 -1.83
C ASN A 283 -13.48 22.65 -3.06
N SER A 284 -12.18 22.87 -2.91
CA SER A 284 -11.25 23.13 -4.02
C SER A 284 -10.58 21.87 -4.56
N ILE A 285 -10.93 20.68 -4.06
CA ILE A 285 -10.32 19.39 -4.46
C ILE A 285 -11.37 18.30 -4.71
N LEU A 286 -12.61 18.68 -5.04
CA LEU A 286 -13.72 17.74 -5.17
C LEU A 286 -13.74 17.00 -6.51
N THR A 287 -13.23 17.61 -7.59
CA THR A 287 -13.12 16.92 -8.89
C THR A 287 -11.78 16.20 -9.04
N LYS A 288 -11.69 15.21 -9.95
CA LYS A 288 -10.41 14.54 -10.24
C LYS A 288 -9.34 15.54 -10.68
N LYS A 289 -9.68 16.47 -11.58
CA LYS A 289 -8.76 17.49 -12.09
C LYS A 289 -8.16 18.32 -10.95
N GLU A 290 -9.00 18.89 -10.10
CA GLU A 290 -8.58 19.74 -8.97
C GLU A 290 -7.79 18.94 -7.92
N PHE A 291 -8.22 17.71 -7.62
CA PHE A 291 -7.50 16.85 -6.69
C PHE A 291 -6.08 16.53 -7.17
N THR A 292 -5.89 16.34 -8.48
CA THR A 292 -4.58 16.01 -9.08
C THR A 292 -3.72 17.22 -9.43
N SER A 293 -4.28 18.45 -9.39
CA SER A 293 -3.49 19.66 -9.66
C SER A 293 -2.66 20.12 -8.48
N GLU A 294 -2.97 19.63 -7.27
CA GLU A 294 -2.28 19.96 -6.04
C GLU A 294 -1.38 18.81 -5.58
N ASP A 295 -0.38 19.13 -4.74
CA ASP A 295 0.49 18.10 -4.18
C ASP A 295 -0.30 17.15 -3.29
N ALA A 296 -0.10 15.86 -3.53
CA ALA A 296 -0.82 14.82 -2.83
C ALA A 296 -0.61 14.91 -1.30
N SER A 297 0.55 15.37 -0.81
CA SER A 297 0.84 15.63 0.62
C SER A 297 -0.13 16.62 1.27
N MET A 298 -0.85 17.41 0.48
CA MET A 298 -1.86 18.33 0.96
C MET A 298 -3.29 17.87 0.67
N THR A 299 -3.57 17.31 -0.50
CA THR A 299 -4.94 16.88 -0.86
C THR A 299 -5.41 15.69 -0.04
N TYR A 300 -4.54 14.72 0.24
CA TYR A 300 -4.91 13.51 1.00
C TYR A 300 -5.28 13.81 2.45
N PRO A 301 -4.54 14.66 3.20
CA PRO A 301 -4.99 15.10 4.53
C PRO A 301 -6.36 15.76 4.54
N VAL A 302 -6.62 16.73 3.64
CA VAL A 302 -7.90 17.45 3.59
C VAL A 302 -9.04 16.50 3.20
N ALA A 303 -8.84 15.68 2.16
CA ALA A 303 -9.81 14.65 1.78
C ALA A 303 -10.02 13.62 2.88
N GLY A 304 -8.96 13.21 3.58
CA GLY A 304 -9.04 12.31 4.74
C GLY A 304 -9.89 12.90 5.87
N LEU A 305 -9.67 14.17 6.23
CA LEU A 305 -10.48 14.85 7.22
C LEU A 305 -11.95 14.93 6.81
N TYR A 306 -12.22 15.31 5.57
CA TYR A 306 -13.58 15.45 5.09
C TYR A 306 -14.29 14.09 5.00
N ASN A 307 -13.61 13.03 4.54
CA ASN A 307 -14.19 11.69 4.51
C ASN A 307 -14.43 11.13 5.92
N TYR A 308 -13.56 11.45 6.88
CA TYR A 308 -13.82 11.13 8.28
C TYR A 308 -15.09 11.83 8.80
N PHE A 309 -15.29 13.11 8.46
CA PHE A 309 -16.55 13.82 8.72
C PHE A 309 -17.75 13.14 8.04
N LEU A 310 -17.66 12.80 6.74
CA LEU A 310 -18.74 12.15 6.01
C LEU A 310 -19.16 10.83 6.66
N ILE A 311 -18.21 10.01 7.09
CA ILE A 311 -18.49 8.75 7.80
C ILE A 311 -19.23 9.01 9.12
N LYS A 312 -18.85 10.06 9.86
CA LYS A 312 -19.48 10.43 11.14
C LYS A 312 -20.87 11.02 10.96
N GLU A 313 -21.05 11.87 9.95
CA GLU A 313 -22.30 12.60 9.71
C GLU A 313 -23.36 11.71 9.03
N LEU A 314 -22.96 10.93 8.02
CA LEU A 314 -23.89 10.10 7.24
C LEU A 314 -24.11 8.73 7.85
N GLY A 315 -23.15 8.24 8.63
CA GLY A 315 -23.02 6.82 8.96
C GLY A 315 -22.47 6.02 7.76
N ILE A 316 -21.90 4.85 8.05
CA ILE A 316 -21.15 4.10 7.03
C ILE A 316 -22.00 3.62 5.84
N GLU A 317 -23.24 3.21 6.06
CA GLU A 317 -24.09 2.70 4.96
C GLU A 317 -24.42 3.78 3.93
N ALA A 318 -24.69 5.01 4.38
CA ALA A 318 -24.92 6.14 3.50
C ALA A 318 -23.61 6.61 2.84
N TYR A 319 -22.49 6.55 3.55
CA TYR A 319 -21.16 6.80 2.99
C TYR A 319 -20.81 5.83 1.84
N ILE A 320 -21.05 4.53 2.02
CA ILE A 320 -20.79 3.51 0.97
C ILE A 320 -21.64 3.77 -0.28
N LYS A 321 -22.90 4.18 -0.11
CA LYS A 321 -23.78 4.57 -1.24
C LYS A 321 -23.22 5.79 -1.98
N LEU A 322 -22.76 6.80 -1.24
CA LEU A 322 -22.10 7.98 -1.80
C LEU A 322 -20.83 7.59 -2.58
N TYR A 323 -19.95 6.79 -1.96
CA TYR A 323 -18.73 6.25 -2.57
C TYR A 323 -19.03 5.56 -3.91
N ARG A 324 -20.03 4.67 -3.93
CA ARG A 324 -20.46 3.98 -5.14
C ARG A 324 -21.02 4.94 -6.19
N SER A 325 -21.83 5.93 -5.79
CA SER A 325 -22.46 6.88 -6.72
C SER A 325 -21.45 7.79 -7.43
N LEU A 326 -20.28 8.01 -6.82
CA LEU A 326 -19.16 8.75 -7.39
C LEU A 326 -18.07 7.82 -7.94
N SER A 327 -18.44 6.57 -8.24
CA SER A 327 -17.62 5.60 -8.98
C SER A 327 -18.20 5.38 -10.37
N GLY A 328 -17.36 5.17 -11.37
CA GLY A 328 -17.79 4.97 -12.75
C GLY A 328 -16.67 4.54 -13.70
N SER A 329 -16.87 4.80 -14.99
CA SER A 329 -15.81 4.73 -15.99
C SER A 329 -14.81 5.88 -15.80
N GLU A 330 -13.64 5.80 -16.44
CA GLU A 330 -12.65 6.87 -16.43
C GLU A 330 -13.27 8.20 -16.90
N GLY A 331 -13.97 8.18 -18.04
CA GLY A 331 -14.66 9.35 -18.57
C GLY A 331 -15.77 9.89 -17.66
N PHE A 332 -16.42 9.06 -16.83
CA PHE A 332 -17.36 9.56 -15.82
C PHE A 332 -16.62 10.33 -14.73
N VAL A 333 -15.56 9.75 -14.15
CA VAL A 333 -14.79 10.37 -13.08
C VAL A 333 -14.06 11.64 -13.55
N ASP A 334 -13.63 11.67 -14.81
CA ASP A 334 -12.97 12.85 -15.41
C ASP A 334 -13.93 14.03 -15.61
N ASN A 335 -15.21 13.76 -15.85
CA ASN A 335 -16.18 14.78 -16.27
C ASN A 335 -17.28 15.05 -15.24
N ILE A 336 -17.23 14.43 -14.06
CA ILE A 336 -18.24 14.66 -13.03
C ILE A 336 -18.18 16.11 -12.52
N GLY A 337 -19.31 16.82 -12.65
CA GLY A 337 -19.45 18.21 -12.21
C GLY A 337 -19.86 18.33 -10.75
N LEU A 338 -19.48 19.42 -10.10
CA LEU A 338 -19.78 19.70 -8.68
C LEU A 338 -21.27 19.69 -8.38
N ASP A 339 -22.12 20.17 -9.31
CA ASP A 339 -23.58 20.23 -9.13
C ASP A 339 -24.24 18.85 -8.97
N SER A 340 -23.58 17.79 -9.43
CA SER A 340 -24.06 16.42 -9.28
C SER A 340 -23.74 15.83 -7.91
N ILE A 341 -22.88 16.49 -7.11
CA ILE A 341 -22.37 15.96 -5.86
C ILE A 341 -23.11 16.59 -4.69
N ARG A 342 -23.89 15.78 -3.98
CA ARG A 342 -24.63 16.21 -2.78
C ARG A 342 -23.88 15.80 -1.52
N PHE A 343 -23.03 16.68 -1.03
CA PHE A 343 -22.41 16.53 0.29
C PHE A 343 -23.27 17.16 1.41
N PRO A 344 -23.04 16.80 2.69
CA PRO A 344 -23.52 17.59 3.82
C PRO A 344 -23.15 19.07 3.68
N SER A 345 -23.94 19.94 4.31
CA SER A 345 -23.75 21.39 4.17
C SER A 345 -22.41 21.86 4.74
N GLN A 346 -21.86 22.93 4.18
CA GLN A 346 -20.64 23.55 4.69
C GLN A 346 -20.79 24.00 6.16
N VAL A 347 -22.02 24.33 6.60
CA VAL A 347 -22.32 24.65 8.00
C VAL A 347 -22.04 23.46 8.90
N ARG A 348 -22.50 22.26 8.54
CA ARG A 348 -22.22 21.01 9.29
C ARG A 348 -20.73 20.72 9.37
N PHE A 349 -20.00 20.91 8.27
CA PHE A 349 -18.57 20.70 8.29
C PHE A 349 -17.85 21.72 9.18
N LYS A 350 -18.26 23.00 9.18
CA LYS A 350 -17.73 24.01 10.11
C LYS A 350 -18.03 23.65 11.57
N GLU A 351 -19.23 23.16 11.88
CA GLU A 351 -19.57 22.63 13.22
C GLU A 351 -18.62 21.50 13.62
N PHE A 352 -18.37 20.55 12.70
CA PHE A 352 -17.40 19.48 12.91
C PHE A 352 -15.98 19.99 13.18
N LEU A 353 -15.48 20.96 12.38
CA LEU A 353 -14.16 21.56 12.57
C LEU A 353 -14.04 22.28 13.92
N ASN A 354 -15.10 22.96 14.37
CA ASN A 354 -15.11 23.62 15.68
C ASN A 354 -15.11 22.62 16.85
N ALA A 355 -15.69 21.44 16.65
CA ALA A 355 -15.70 20.35 17.63
C ALA A 355 -14.47 19.42 17.51
N TYR A 356 -13.66 19.57 16.45
CA TYR A 356 -12.52 18.70 16.18
C TYR A 356 -11.46 18.84 17.28
N LYS A 357 -11.11 17.72 17.91
CA LYS A 357 -10.03 17.64 18.88
C LYS A 357 -8.85 16.99 18.19
N TYR A 358 -7.69 17.65 18.23
CA TYR A 358 -6.44 17.10 17.73
C TYR A 358 -6.22 15.68 18.25
N LEU A 359 -6.01 14.75 17.32
CA LEU A 359 -5.87 13.32 17.59
C LEU A 359 -4.40 12.91 17.76
N GLY A 360 -3.46 13.80 17.41
CA GLY A 360 -2.01 13.61 17.49
C GLY A 360 -1.46 13.51 18.91
N GLY A 361 -2.29 13.74 19.93
CA GLY A 361 -1.98 13.38 21.32
C GLY A 361 -0.87 14.21 21.99
N ILE A 362 -0.26 15.19 21.31
CA ILE A 362 0.78 16.07 21.88
C ILE A 362 0.17 17.36 22.41
N SER A 363 0.57 17.79 23.60
CA SER A 363 0.11 19.03 24.23
C SER A 363 1.24 19.78 24.95
N PHE A 364 1.13 21.10 25.01
CA PHE A 364 2.05 22.00 25.74
C PHE A 364 1.37 22.72 26.90
N GLU A 365 0.14 22.36 27.22
CA GLU A 365 -0.57 22.84 28.39
C GLU A 365 -0.26 21.91 29.56
N GLU A 366 -0.13 22.46 30.76
CA GLU A 366 0.08 21.66 31.96
C GLU A 366 -1.11 20.72 32.18
N LYS A 367 -0.84 19.41 32.31
CA LYS A 367 -1.85 18.36 32.50
C LYS A 367 -1.82 17.75 33.91
N GLY A 368 -1.37 18.54 34.88
CA GLY A 368 -1.25 18.15 36.30
C GLY A 368 0.20 18.15 36.79
N SER A 369 0.37 17.92 38.09
CA SER A 369 1.71 17.80 38.69
C SER A 369 2.40 16.52 38.20
N PRO A 370 3.71 16.57 37.89
CA PRO A 370 4.46 15.38 37.51
C PRO A 370 4.38 14.32 38.62
N GLY A 371 3.95 13.12 38.25
CA GLY A 371 3.97 11.95 39.12
C GLY A 371 5.33 11.28 39.16
N ARG A 372 5.31 9.94 39.24
CA ARG A 372 6.52 9.11 39.28
C ARG A 372 7.30 9.20 37.95
N VAL A 373 8.63 9.24 38.03
CA VAL A 373 9.51 8.99 36.87
C VAL A 373 9.35 7.54 36.44
N ILE A 374 8.92 7.31 35.22
CA ILE A 374 8.76 5.96 34.65
C ILE A 374 9.91 5.58 33.71
N TYR A 375 10.68 6.57 33.26
CA TYR A 375 11.84 6.38 32.41
C TYR A 375 12.85 7.52 32.64
N GLU A 376 14.14 7.20 32.70
CA GLU A 376 15.22 8.17 32.79
C GLU A 376 16.50 7.63 32.13
N ASP A 377 17.11 8.45 31.27
CA ASP A 377 18.43 8.21 30.70
C ASP A 377 19.21 9.54 30.56
N ALA A 378 20.34 9.51 29.84
CA ALA A 378 21.15 10.70 29.60
C ALA A 378 20.47 11.77 28.72
N GLU A 379 19.50 11.36 27.91
CA GLU A 379 18.79 12.20 26.93
C GLU A 379 17.52 12.82 27.52
N GLY A 380 16.88 12.18 28.50
CA GLY A 380 15.65 12.71 29.07
C GLY A 380 15.00 11.90 30.18
N LYS A 381 13.79 12.34 30.54
CA LYS A 381 12.93 11.72 31.56
C LYS A 381 11.49 11.69 31.08
N ILE A 382 10.78 10.63 31.43
CA ILE A 382 9.33 10.52 31.25
C ILE A 382 8.68 10.35 32.62
N TYR A 383 7.67 11.17 32.89
CA TYR A 383 6.88 11.13 34.11
C TYR A 383 5.44 10.73 33.81
N GLU A 384 4.84 10.01 34.74
CA GLU A 384 3.40 9.81 34.73
C GLU A 384 2.64 11.12 35.04
N SER A 385 1.59 11.41 34.29
CA SER A 385 0.74 12.60 34.50
C SER A 385 -0.72 12.33 34.10
N GLY A 386 -1.41 11.51 34.89
CA GLY A 386 -2.83 11.16 34.65
C GLY A 386 -3.03 10.42 33.32
N LYS A 387 -3.78 11.01 32.39
CA LYS A 387 -4.00 10.49 31.03
C LYS A 387 -2.84 10.77 30.05
N PHE A 388 -1.81 11.46 30.52
CA PHE A 388 -0.66 11.85 29.73
C PHE A 388 0.64 11.34 30.36
N TYR A 389 1.69 11.34 29.55
CA TYR A 389 3.07 11.32 29.99
C TYR A 389 3.65 12.71 29.83
N LEU A 390 4.32 13.23 30.86
CA LEU A 390 5.17 14.41 30.73
C LEU A 390 6.54 13.95 30.26
N VAL A 391 6.97 14.44 29.10
CA VAL A 391 8.27 14.12 28.52
C VAL A 391 9.18 15.34 28.65
N ARG A 392 10.40 15.11 29.15
CA ARG A 392 11.51 16.07 29.17
C ARG A 392 12.66 15.48 28.37
N LEU A 393 13.03 16.09 27.25
CA LEU A 393 13.96 15.51 26.27
C LEU A 393 14.96 16.54 25.76
N LYS A 394 16.26 16.17 25.65
CA LYS A 394 17.28 17.03 25.05
C LYS A 394 17.18 17.10 23.53
N GLY A 395 16.90 15.97 22.87
CA GLY A 395 16.69 15.92 21.43
C GLY A 395 16.03 14.64 20.94
N SER A 396 16.53 13.47 21.32
CA SER A 396 15.97 12.18 20.89
C SER A 396 16.11 11.11 21.95
N MET A 397 15.07 10.29 22.13
CA MET A 397 15.04 9.20 23.09
C MET A 397 14.38 8.00 22.44
N VAL A 398 14.91 6.83 22.75
CA VAL A 398 14.38 5.55 22.28
C VAL A 398 13.89 4.72 23.47
N LEU A 399 12.84 3.94 23.25
CA LEU A 399 12.23 3.10 24.27
C LEU A 399 12.24 1.66 23.79
N SER A 400 12.82 0.77 24.60
CA SER A 400 12.91 -0.66 24.31
C SER A 400 11.91 -1.45 25.15
N PRO A 401 11.13 -2.37 24.57
CA PRO A 401 10.39 -3.34 25.37
C PRO A 401 11.35 -4.40 25.94
N GLN A 402 10.89 -5.12 26.95
CA GLN A 402 11.60 -6.29 27.51
C GLN A 402 11.79 -7.38 26.44
N GLU A 403 10.74 -7.68 25.68
CA GLU A 403 10.77 -8.65 24.60
C GLU A 403 10.94 -7.96 23.24
N LYS A 404 12.06 -8.26 22.58
CA LYS A 404 12.43 -7.63 21.30
C LYS A 404 12.27 -8.63 20.15
N PRO A 405 11.79 -8.20 18.98
CA PRO A 405 11.76 -9.05 17.79
C PRO A 405 13.18 -9.47 17.38
N GLU A 406 13.38 -10.77 17.26
CA GLU A 406 14.66 -11.33 16.83
C GLU A 406 14.98 -10.92 15.38
N ASN A 407 16.22 -10.48 15.14
CA ASN A 407 16.77 -10.17 13.82
C ASN A 407 16.02 -9.08 13.02
N TYR A 408 15.10 -8.34 13.65
CA TYR A 408 14.38 -7.24 13.02
C TYR A 408 15.25 -5.98 12.91
N LYS A 409 15.09 -5.24 11.81
CA LYS A 409 15.71 -3.94 11.55
C LYS A 409 14.62 -2.92 11.22
N SER A 410 14.56 -1.85 12.01
CA SER A 410 13.71 -0.71 11.70
C SER A 410 14.34 0.15 10.60
N ARG A 411 13.67 0.27 9.45
CA ARG A 411 14.09 1.21 8.39
C ARG A 411 14.08 2.64 8.88
N LYS A 412 13.07 3.00 9.67
CA LYS A 412 12.92 4.37 10.17
C LYS A 412 14.04 4.74 11.13
N PHE A 413 14.45 3.81 11.99
CA PHE A 413 15.62 4.01 12.84
C PHE A 413 16.90 4.23 12.01
N GLN A 414 17.13 3.39 11.00
CA GLN A 414 18.33 3.49 10.14
C GLN A 414 18.35 4.78 9.31
N GLU A 415 17.18 5.28 8.88
CA GLU A 415 17.05 6.58 8.20
C GLU A 415 17.51 7.74 9.10
N ILE A 416 17.09 7.72 10.37
CA ILE A 416 17.37 8.80 11.33
C ILE A 416 18.79 8.69 11.91
N PHE A 417 19.25 7.46 12.19
CA PHE A 417 20.54 7.18 12.80
C PHE A 417 21.39 6.22 11.94
N PRO A 418 21.87 6.65 10.76
CA PRO A 418 22.52 5.77 9.78
C PRO A 418 23.84 5.14 10.28
N LYS A 419 24.42 5.68 11.35
CA LYS A 419 25.66 5.18 11.97
C LYS A 419 25.42 4.33 13.22
N ALA A 420 24.19 4.29 13.74
CA ALA A 420 23.86 3.55 14.95
C ALA A 420 23.33 2.15 14.61
N GLY A 421 23.67 1.16 15.45
CA GLY A 421 23.06 -0.16 15.38
C GLY A 421 21.67 -0.14 16.04
N TYR A 422 20.66 -0.66 15.35
CA TYR A 422 19.32 -0.84 15.91
C TYR A 422 19.33 -2.01 16.91
N LYS A 423 18.88 -1.78 18.15
CA LYS A 423 18.93 -2.75 19.26
C LYS A 423 17.53 -3.22 19.69
N GLY A 424 16.54 -3.10 18.80
CA GLY A 424 15.17 -3.59 19.01
C GLY A 424 14.23 -2.60 19.71
N GLU A 425 14.56 -1.31 19.67
CA GLU A 425 13.75 -0.21 20.19
C GLU A 425 12.38 -0.16 19.50
N LYS A 426 11.29 -0.03 20.26
CA LYS A 426 9.93 0.03 19.71
C LYS A 426 9.50 1.47 19.44
N TYR A 427 9.83 2.41 20.31
CA TYR A 427 9.45 3.81 20.12
C TYR A 427 10.67 4.71 20.01
N LEU A 428 10.53 5.74 19.19
CA LEU A 428 11.47 6.86 19.09
C LEU A 428 10.69 8.15 19.28
N ILE A 429 11.09 8.95 20.25
CA ILE A 429 10.58 10.30 20.49
C ILE A 429 11.68 11.27 20.11
N THR A 430 11.39 12.20 19.19
CA THR A 430 12.31 13.28 18.83
C THR A 430 11.67 14.64 19.11
N SER A 431 12.49 15.62 19.46
CA SER A 431 12.04 16.99 19.67
C SER A 431 13.14 18.01 19.35
N ASN A 432 12.70 19.16 18.86
CA ASN A 432 13.50 20.38 18.78
C ASN A 432 12.61 21.58 19.15
N ALA A 433 13.10 22.81 18.97
CA ALA A 433 12.34 24.03 19.33
C ALA A 433 10.99 24.18 18.61
N LYS A 434 10.80 23.55 17.45
CA LYS A 434 9.61 23.69 16.61
C LYS A 434 8.77 22.42 16.51
N GLU A 435 9.33 21.25 16.79
CA GLU A 435 8.69 19.98 16.46
C GLU A 435 8.83 18.92 17.56
N VAL A 436 7.85 18.03 17.59
CA VAL A 436 7.84 16.79 18.37
C VAL A 436 7.35 15.68 17.46
N SER A 437 8.04 14.55 17.41
CA SER A 437 7.63 13.36 16.64
C SER A 437 7.73 12.11 17.48
N VAL A 438 6.75 11.22 17.36
CA VAL A 438 6.74 9.90 18.00
C VAL A 438 6.56 8.84 16.92
N TYR A 439 7.56 7.98 16.77
CA TYR A 439 7.54 6.86 15.85
C TYR A 439 7.32 5.55 16.58
N ASN A 440 6.55 4.64 15.97
CA ASN A 440 6.59 3.22 16.27
C ASN A 440 7.55 2.56 15.28
N LEU A 441 8.73 2.19 15.74
CA LEU A 441 9.83 1.64 14.95
C LEU A 441 9.55 0.20 14.48
N TYR A 442 8.63 -0.53 15.11
CA TYR A 442 8.24 -1.86 14.63
C TYR A 442 7.31 -1.77 13.41
N THR A 443 6.44 -0.76 13.34
CA THR A 443 5.64 -0.48 12.13
C THR A 443 6.33 0.47 11.15
N ASN A 444 7.38 1.17 11.60
CA ASN A 444 8.02 2.30 10.91
C ASN A 444 7.10 3.51 10.67
N ASN A 445 6.03 3.67 11.46
CA ASN A 445 5.07 4.75 11.29
C ASN A 445 5.29 5.92 12.27
N LEU A 446 5.05 7.15 11.81
CA LEU A 446 4.83 8.31 12.67
C LEU A 446 3.43 8.22 13.27
N ILE A 447 3.34 8.02 14.59
CA ILE A 447 2.09 7.75 15.31
C ILE A 447 1.56 8.98 16.07
N ALA A 448 2.41 9.99 16.28
CA ALA A 448 2.03 11.29 16.80
C ALA A 448 3.05 12.35 16.35
N SER A 449 2.58 13.56 16.06
CA SER A 449 3.46 14.66 15.68
C SER A 449 2.87 16.02 16.04
N TYR A 450 3.77 16.94 16.34
CA TYR A 450 3.51 18.38 16.42
C TYR A 450 4.56 19.11 15.59
N SER A 451 4.13 20.09 14.80
CA SER A 451 5.02 21.06 14.18
C SER A 451 4.45 22.45 14.35
N ALA A 452 5.25 23.38 14.87
CA ALA A 452 4.84 24.76 15.11
C ALA A 452 4.33 25.42 13.83
N GLY A 453 4.98 25.14 12.69
CA GLY A 453 4.58 25.66 11.37
C GLY A 453 3.20 25.16 10.93
N PHE A 454 2.81 23.96 11.35
CA PHE A 454 1.51 23.34 11.05
C PHE A 454 0.56 23.40 12.25
N SER A 455 0.68 24.43 13.09
CA SER A 455 -0.20 24.64 14.24
C SER A 455 -0.74 26.06 14.28
N PHE A 456 -1.99 26.25 14.74
CA PHE A 456 -2.59 27.58 14.84
C PHE A 456 -1.96 28.44 15.93
N SER A 457 -1.45 27.82 17.00
CA SER A 457 -0.76 28.55 18.07
C SER A 457 0.66 28.95 17.70
N GLN A 458 1.27 28.30 16.69
CA GLN A 458 2.68 28.45 16.30
C GLN A 458 3.62 28.47 17.51
N LYS A 459 3.31 27.62 18.50
CA LYS A 459 3.96 27.66 19.82
C LYS A 459 5.22 26.82 19.76
N ASP A 460 6.34 27.42 20.15
CA ASP A 460 7.57 26.66 20.28
C ASP A 460 7.47 25.62 21.40
N VAL A 461 8.18 24.51 21.22
CA VAL A 461 8.28 23.48 22.25
C VAL A 461 8.94 24.10 23.47
N THR A 462 8.32 23.95 24.64
CA THR A 462 8.76 24.61 25.86
C THR A 462 10.15 24.10 26.25
N PHE A 463 11.16 24.96 26.32
CA PHE A 463 12.52 24.58 26.71
C PHE A 463 12.81 25.05 28.14
N LYS A 464 13.06 24.11 29.06
CA LYS A 464 13.27 24.39 30.49
C LYS A 464 14.30 23.44 31.12
N ASP A 465 15.25 24.04 31.84
CA ASP A 465 16.38 23.37 32.52
C ASP A 465 17.19 22.45 31.58
N GLY A 466 17.37 22.86 30.31
CA GLY A 466 18.11 22.09 29.32
C GLY A 466 17.30 21.02 28.58
N TYR A 467 15.98 20.97 28.75
CA TYR A 467 15.11 19.98 28.12
C TYR A 467 13.93 20.63 27.40
N TYR A 468 13.55 20.08 26.26
CA TYR A 468 12.25 20.27 25.65
C TYR A 468 11.18 19.52 26.47
N GLN A 469 10.09 20.20 26.80
CA GLN A 469 9.03 19.71 27.67
C GLN A 469 7.67 19.75 26.96
N PHE A 470 6.98 18.62 26.97
CA PHE A 470 5.66 18.45 26.37
C PHE A 470 4.93 17.24 26.98
N TYR A 471 3.64 17.13 26.71
CA TYR A 471 2.80 16.02 27.15
C TYR A 471 2.40 15.16 25.96
N ILE A 472 2.44 13.84 26.12
CA ILE A 472 1.93 12.87 25.14
C ILE A 472 0.77 12.10 25.78
N ASN A 473 -0.38 12.01 25.12
CA ASN A 473 -1.49 11.18 25.56
C ASN A 473 -1.06 9.71 25.61
N LYS A 474 -1.37 9.00 26.70
CA LYS A 474 -1.03 7.58 26.87
C LYS A 474 -1.57 6.71 25.71
N GLU A 475 -2.71 7.07 25.11
CA GLU A 475 -3.33 6.37 23.98
C GLU A 475 -2.51 6.39 22.67
N VAL A 476 -1.49 7.24 22.58
CA VAL A 476 -0.53 7.22 21.44
C VAL A 476 0.29 5.93 21.44
N PHE A 477 0.54 5.36 22.62
CA PHE A 477 1.28 4.12 22.78
C PHE A 477 0.30 2.96 22.92
N ASP A 478 0.61 1.85 22.25
CA ASP A 478 -0.22 0.65 22.29
C ASP A 478 0.15 -0.31 23.42
N GLU A 479 1.08 0.09 24.28
CA GLU A 479 1.41 -0.56 25.54
C GLU A 479 1.83 0.47 26.60
N ASP A 480 1.90 0.05 27.86
CA ASP A 480 2.31 0.91 28.96
C ASP A 480 3.83 1.13 28.93
N LEU A 481 4.25 2.39 28.95
CA LEU A 481 5.67 2.75 28.94
C LEU A 481 6.38 2.36 30.24
N GLN A 482 5.65 2.07 31.32
CA GLN A 482 6.23 1.54 32.57
C GLN A 482 6.90 0.16 32.39
N LEU A 483 6.55 -0.56 31.33
CA LEU A 483 7.11 -1.88 31.01
C LEU A 483 8.35 -1.78 30.10
N MET A 484 8.79 -0.57 29.77
CA MET A 484 9.91 -0.30 28.87
C MET A 484 11.23 -0.13 29.64
N GLU A 485 12.31 -0.53 29.00
CA GLU A 485 13.68 -0.38 29.50
C GLU A 485 14.42 0.76 28.77
N ALA A 486 15.36 1.36 29.49
CA ALA A 486 16.28 2.34 28.93
C ALA A 486 17.28 1.70 27.97
N SER A 487 17.31 2.19 26.74
CA SER A 487 18.33 1.84 25.75
C SER A 487 19.16 3.08 25.44
N GLY A 488 20.42 3.07 25.87
CA GLY A 488 21.40 4.07 25.44
C GLY A 488 21.77 3.88 23.96
N PHE A 489 22.04 5.00 23.28
CA PHE A 489 22.64 5.01 21.95
C PHE A 489 23.99 4.26 21.93
#